data_AF-A0A8C2P582-F1
#
_entry.id   AF-A0A8C2P582-F1
#
_cell.length_a   1.000
_cell.length_b   1.000
_cell.length_c   1.000
_cell.angle_alpha   90.00
_cell.angle_beta   90.00
_cell.angle_gamma   90.00
#
_symmetry.space_group_name_H-M   'P 1'
#
loop_
_entity.id
_entity.type
_entity.pdbx_description
1 polymer ?
#
loop_
_entity_poly.entity_id
_entity_poly.type
_entity_poly.pdbx_seq_one_letter_code
_entity_poly.pdbx_strand_id
1 'polypeptide(L)' 'MEALPDAAVLATRLKNTLIQYHNLEDEKWRVAKKTKDVTIWRKPSEEFNGYLIAV' A
#
# COMPACT_ATOMS: atom_id res chain seq x y z
N MET A 1 -26.46 11.89 0.44
CA MET A 1 -25.05 11.63 0.06
C MET A 1 -24.24 12.05 1.27
N GLU A 2 -23.57 11.12 1.95
CA GLU A 2 -22.72 11.50 3.09
C GLU A 2 -21.66 12.48 2.60
N ALA A 3 -21.45 13.57 3.34
CA ALA A 3 -20.40 14.53 3.02
C ALA A 3 -19.06 13.80 3.09
N LEU A 4 -18.23 13.97 2.06
CA LEU A 4 -16.87 13.47 2.10
C LEU A 4 -16.18 14.01 3.37
N PRO A 5 -15.43 13.18 4.10
CA PRO A 5 -14.66 13.64 5.24
C PRO A 5 -13.75 14.81 4.82
N ASP A 6 -13.44 15.69 5.76
CA ASP A 6 -12.56 16.83 5.51
C ASP A 6 -11.33 16.42 4.70
N ALA A 7 -11.06 17.14 3.60
CA ALA A 7 -9.98 16.82 2.68
C ALA A 7 -8.62 16.76 3.37
N ALA A 8 -8.38 17.58 4.40
CA ALA A 8 -7.15 17.56 5.19
C ALA A 8 -7.04 16.29 6.05
N VAL A 9 -8.17 15.80 6.58
CA VAL A 9 -8.22 14.54 7.34
C VAL A 9 -7.91 13.36 6.41
N LEU A 10 -8.51 13.33 5.22
CA LEU A 10 -8.24 12.30 4.22
C LEU A 10 -6.78 12.30 3.77
N ALA A 11 -6.22 13.48 3.46
CA ALA A 11 -4.83 13.62 3.06
C ALA A 11 -3.86 13.15 4.15
N THR A 12 -4.13 13.51 5.41
CA THR A 12 -3.31 13.09 6.55
C THR A 12 -3.36 11.58 6.75
N ARG A 13 -4.56 10.98 6.69
CA ARG A 13 -4.73 9.53 6.82
C ARG A 13 -4.02 8.79 5.71
N LEU A 14 -4.20 9.22 4.45
CA LEU A 14 -3.56 8.61 3.30
C LEU A 14 -2.02 8.66 3.40
N LYS A 15 -1.47 9.83 3.75
CA LYS A 15 -0.02 9.99 3.95
C LYS A 15 0.50 9.01 5.00
N ASN A 16 -0.16 8.92 6.15
CA ASN A 16 0.28 8.05 7.23
C ASN A 16 0.19 6.56 6.84
N THR A 17 -0.87 6.17 6.13
CA THR A 17 -1.03 4.80 5.61
C THR A 17 0.07 4.44 4.62
N LEU A 18 0.45 5.34 3.70
CA LEU A 18 1.55 5.09 2.76
C LEU A 18 2.91 4.98 3.48
N ILE A 19 3.15 5.79 4.51
CA ILE A 19 4.35 5.67 5.36
C ILE A 19 4.37 4.32 6.08
N GLN A 20 3.23 3.86 6.60
CA GLN A 20 3.12 2.54 7.23
C GLN A 20 3.45 1.42 6.24
N TYR A 21 2.95 1.49 5.00
CA TYR A 21 3.27 0.50 3.96
C TYR A 21 4.74 0.51 3.56
N HIS A 22 5.37 1.69 3.51
CA HIS A 22 6.79 1.84 3.23
C HIS A 22 7.68 1.25 4.35
N ASN A 23 7.19 1.27 5.60
CA ASN A 23 7.90 0.73 6.76
C ASN A 23 7.61 -0.77 7.01
N LEU A 24 6.87 -1.45 6.13
CA LEU A 24 6.63 -2.88 6.26
C LEU A 24 7.94 -3.65 6.03
N GLU A 25 8.22 -4.60 6.93
CA GLU A 25 9.36 -5.51 6.81
C GLU A 25 9.31 -6.32 5.49
N ASP A 26 10.48 -6.51 4.88
CA ASP A 26 10.65 -7.24 3.62
C ASP A 26 10.05 -8.66 3.66
N GLU A 27 10.06 -9.31 4.82
CA GLU A 27 9.52 -10.67 5.01
C GLU A 27 8.00 -10.76 4.81
N LYS A 28 7.29 -9.63 4.94
CA LYS A 28 5.83 -9.57 4.70
C LYS A 28 5.49 -9.55 3.21
N TRP A 29 6.49 -9.35 2.36
CA TRP A 29 6.35 -9.25 0.92
C TRP A 29 6.73 -10.55 0.22
N ARG A 30 6.01 -10.87 -0.85
CA ARG A 30 6.37 -11.96 -1.78
C ARG A 30 6.69 -11.39 -3.14
N VAL A 31 7.77 -11.85 -3.77
CA VAL A 31 8.09 -11.45 -5.16
C VAL A 31 6.94 -11.86 -6.08
N ALA A 32 6.37 -10.89 -6.78
CA ALA A 32 5.36 -11.11 -7.82
C ALA A 32 6.02 -11.22 -9.20
N LYS A 33 7.00 -10.34 -9.47
CA LYS A 33 7.75 -10.32 -10.73
C LYS A 33 9.12 -9.69 -10.49
N LYS A 34 10.17 -10.25 -11.09
CA LYS A 34 11.52 -9.67 -11.04
C LYS A 34 12.02 -9.47 -12.47
N THR A 35 12.48 -8.26 -12.76
CA THR A 35 13.13 -7.89 -14.02
C THR A 35 14.54 -7.39 -13.72
N LYS A 36 15.29 -6.98 -14.75
CA LYS A 36 16.67 -6.50 -14.57
C LYS A 36 16.73 -5.26 -13.66
N ASP A 37 15.78 -4.35 -13.83
CA ASP A 37 15.84 -3.02 -13.22
C ASP A 37 14.79 -2.81 -12.11
N VAL A 38 13.81 -3.71 -12.00
CA VAL A 38 12.66 -3.57 -11.09
C VAL A 38 12.25 -4.91 -10.50
N THR A 39 11.94 -4.92 -9.19
CA THR A 39 11.32 -6.07 -8.51
C THR A 39 9.95 -5.65 -7.97
N ILE A 40 8.91 -6.29 -8.48
CA ILE A 40 7.54 -6.10 -8.02
C ILE A 40 7.25 -7.10 -6.92
N TRP A 41 6.78 -6.58 -5.79
CA TRP A 41 6.40 -7.32 -4.60
C TRP A 41 4.89 -7.26 -4.39
N ARG A 42 4.33 -8.28 -3.71
CA ARG A 42 2.92 -8.32 -3.34
C ARG A 42 2.71 -8.87 -1.94
N LYS A 43 1.70 -8.35 -1.25
CA LYS A 43 1.10 -8.95 -0.04
C LYS A 43 -0.42 -8.95 -0.13
N PRO A 44 -1.15 -9.83 0.57
CA PRO A 44 -2.60 -9.73 0.66
C PRO A 44 -3.05 -8.35 1.19
N SER A 45 -4.04 -7.76 0.53
CA SER A 45 -4.63 -6.47 0.94
C SER A 45 -5.48 -6.65 2.19
N GLU A 46 -5.44 -5.67 3.08
CA GLU A 46 -6.34 -5.60 4.25
C GLU A 46 -7.66 -4.87 3.91
N GLU A 47 -7.70 -4.17 2.78
CA GLU A 47 -8.82 -3.29 2.39
C GLU A 47 -9.84 -4.00 1.48
N PHE A 48 -9.42 -5.05 0.77
CA PHE A 48 -10.28 -5.79 -0.17
C PHE A 48 -9.70 -7.18 -0.47
N ASN A 49 -10.50 -8.04 -1.14
CA ASN A 49 -10.07 -9.38 -1.54
C ASN A 49 -9.11 -9.36 -2.74
N GLY A 50 -7.87 -8.90 -2.51
CA GLY A 50 -6.82 -8.79 -3.51
C GLY A 50 -5.44 -8.54 -2.90
N TYR A 51 -4.57 -7.78 -3.59
CA TYR A 51 -3.18 -7.58 -3.20
C TYR A 51 -2.79 -6.10 -3.16
N LEU A 52 -1.95 -5.75 -2.18
CA LEU A 52 -1.13 -4.54 -2.19
C LEU A 52 0.16 -4.83 -2.96
N ILE A 53 0.57 -3.91 -3.82
CA ILE A 53 1.75 -4.04 -4.69
C ILE A 53 2.80 -3.00 -4.29
N ALA A 54 4.05 -3.42 -4.19
CA ALA A 54 5.21 -2.56 -4.02
C ALA A 54 6.22 -2.80 -5.16
N VAL A 55 7.05 -1.79 -5.45
CA VAL A 55 7.98 -1.75 -6.59
C VAL A 55 9.34 -1.26 -6.12
#